data_AF-A0A379GCI7-F1
#
_entry.id   AF-A0A379GCI7-F1
#
_cell.length_a   1.000
_cell.length_b   1.000
_cell.length_c   1.000
_cell.angle_alpha   90.00
_cell.angle_beta   90.00
_cell.angle_gamma   90.00
#
_symmetry.space_group_name_H-M   'P 1'
#
loop_
_entity.id
_entity.type
_entity.pdbx_description
1 polymer ?
#
loop_
_entity_poly.entity_id
_entity_poly.type
_entity_poly.pdbx_seq_one_letter_code
_entity_poly.pdbx_strand_id
1 'polypeptide(L)' 'MKKKRPSLQDVADRVGVTKMTVSRFLRNPEQVSEALRVKIARELDSLNYIPNRAPDILSNATSHAIGVLLPSLT' A
#
# COMPACT_ATOMS: atom_id res chain seq x y z
N MET A 1 -20.14 11.44 -9.42
CA MET A 1 -19.16 10.44 -9.90
C MET A 1 -18.33 9.95 -8.71
N LYS A 2 -18.36 8.65 -8.37
CA LYS A 2 -17.62 8.12 -7.19
C LYS A 2 -16.12 8.28 -7.43
N LYS A 3 -15.44 9.07 -6.60
CA LYS A 3 -13.98 9.26 -6.62
C LYS A 3 -13.34 7.90 -6.30
N LYS A 4 -12.91 7.16 -7.32
CA LYS A 4 -12.32 5.83 -7.17
C LYS A 4 -10.96 6.01 -6.50
N ARG A 5 -10.73 5.33 -5.37
CA ARG A 5 -9.43 5.37 -4.70
C ARG A 5 -8.37 4.78 -5.64
N PRO A 6 -7.20 5.42 -5.79
CA PRO A 6 -6.11 4.87 -6.58
C PRO A 6 -5.75 3.49 -6.02
N SER A 7 -5.71 2.51 -6.91
CA SER A 7 -5.39 1.12 -6.60
C SER A 7 -3.91 0.83 -6.89
N LEU A 8 -3.43 -0.29 -6.37
CA LEU A 8 -2.10 -0.81 -6.69
C LEU A 8 -1.88 -1.01 -8.20
N GLN A 9 -2.95 -1.30 -8.95
CA GLN A 9 -2.88 -1.48 -10.39
C GLN A 9 -2.62 -0.15 -11.10
N ASP A 10 -3.28 0.93 -10.66
CA ASP A 10 -3.11 2.26 -11.28
C ASP A 10 -1.67 2.78 -11.13
N VAL A 11 -1.03 2.48 -9.99
CA VAL A 11 0.40 2.78 -9.77
C VAL A 11 1.29 1.93 -10.69
N ALA A 12 0.97 0.64 -10.82
CA ALA A 12 1.71 -0.29 -11.64
C ALA A 12 1.69 0.10 -13.12
N ASP A 13 0.52 0.49 -13.63
CA ASP A 13 0.32 0.91 -15.03
C ASP A 13 1.08 2.20 -15.36
N ARG A 14 1.18 3.15 -14.42
CA ARG A 14 1.98 4.40 -14.61
C ARG A 14 3.47 4.17 -14.62
N VAL A 15 3.95 3.29 -13.74
CA VAL A 15 5.38 2.99 -13.62
C VAL A 15 5.84 2.03 -14.73
N GLY A 16 4.91 1.26 -15.32
CA GLY A 16 5.20 0.23 -16.31
C GLY A 16 5.70 -1.08 -15.69
N VAL A 17 5.21 -1.42 -14.50
CA VAL A 17 5.59 -2.65 -13.77
C VAL A 17 4.36 -3.47 -13.44
N THR A 18 4.55 -4.67 -12.92
CA THR A 18 3.44 -5.49 -12.44
C THR A 18 2.94 -5.04 -11.07
N LYS A 19 1.66 -5.30 -10.79
CA LYS A 19 1.07 -5.14 -9.44
C LYS A 19 1.92 -5.85 -8.36
N MET A 20 2.52 -6.99 -8.71
CA MET A 20 3.35 -7.77 -7.80
C MET A 20 4.65 -7.03 -7.43
N THR A 21 5.25 -6.30 -8.37
CA THR A 21 6.45 -5.47 -8.13
C THR A 21 6.14 -4.32 -7.17
N VAL A 22 5.01 -3.63 -7.37
CA VAL A 22 4.58 -2.56 -6.46
C VAL A 22 4.23 -3.11 -5.07
N SER A 23 3.54 -4.25 -5.00
CA SER A 23 3.29 -4.93 -3.72
C SER A 23 4.58 -5.34 -3.02
N ARG A 24 5.60 -5.77 -3.77
CA ARG A 24 6.90 -6.14 -3.23
C ARG A 24 7.66 -4.91 -2.74
N PHE A 25 7.62 -3.79 -3.47
CA PHE A 25 8.16 -2.50 -3.02
C PHE A 25 7.55 -2.06 -1.68
N LEU A 26 6.22 -2.17 -1.53
CA LEU A 26 5.53 -1.77 -0.29
C LEU A 26 5.88 -2.64 0.92
N ARG A 27 6.24 -3.91 0.70
CA ARG A 27 6.64 -4.83 1.77
C ARG A 27 8.14 -4.77 2.05
N ASN A 28 8.95 -4.92 1.01
CA ASN A 28 10.42 -4.98 1.06
C ASN A 28 11.01 -4.16 -0.10
N PRO A 29 11.25 -2.85 0.10
CA PRO A 29 11.76 -1.95 -0.94
C PRO A 29 13.14 -2.39 -1.49
N GLU A 30 13.96 -3.02 -0.65
CA GLU A 30 15.31 -3.52 -0.98
C GLU A 30 15.31 -4.64 -2.03
N GLN A 31 14.18 -5.32 -2.24
CA GLN A 31 14.07 -6.37 -3.27
C GLN A 31 13.79 -5.80 -4.67
N VAL A 32 13.67 -4.48 -4.80
CA VAL A 32 13.41 -3.78 -6.05
C VAL A 32 14.61 -2.92 -6.38
N SER A 33 15.00 -2.89 -7.66
CA SER A 33 16.16 -2.10 -8.10
C SER A 33 15.99 -0.62 -7.74
N GLU A 34 17.10 0.05 -7.41
CA GLU A 34 17.09 1.45 -6.96
C GLU A 34 16.33 2.37 -7.92
N ALA A 35 16.58 2.21 -9.23
CA ALA A 35 15.93 2.99 -10.27
C ALA A 35 14.39 2.84 -10.25
N LEU A 36 13.89 1.62 -10.03
CA LEU A 36 12.46 1.36 -9.90
C LEU A 36 11.92 1.88 -8.58
N ARG A 37 12.68 1.76 -7.50
CA ARG A 37 12.33 2.22 -6.15
C ARG A 37 12.01 3.72 -6.14
N VAL A 38 12.89 4.52 -6.76
CA VAL A 38 12.70 5.97 -6.90
C VAL A 38 11.48 6.30 -7.76
N LYS A 39 11.28 5.58 -8.88
CA LYS A 39 10.12 5.78 -9.77
C LYS A 39 8.79 5.49 -9.07
N ILE A 40 8.72 4.35 -8.36
CA ILE A 40 7.52 3.93 -7.63
C ILE A 40 7.21 4.92 -6.51
N ALA A 41 8.22 5.35 -5.73
CA ALA A 41 8.02 6.31 -4.65
C ALA A 41 7.41 7.63 -5.15
N ARG A 42 7.93 8.19 -6.26
CA ARG A 42 7.39 9.43 -6.86
C ARG A 42 5.94 9.30 -7.31
N GLU A 43 5.58 8.19 -7.95
CA GLU A 43 4.21 7.97 -8.41
C GLU A 43 3.24 7.73 -7.24
N LEU A 44 3.68 7.03 -6.18
CA LEU A 44 2.89 6.83 -4.96
C LEU A 44 2.56 8.16 -4.29
N ASP A 45 3.55 9.07 -4.18
CA ASP A 45 3.36 10.41 -3.63
C ASP A 45 2.44 11.25 -4.52
N SER A 46 2.63 11.23 -5.84
CA SER A 46 1.78 11.96 -6.78
C SER A 46 0.32 11.50 -6.74
N LEU A 47 0.07 10.23 -6.48
CA LEU A 47 -1.27 9.65 -6.36
C LEU A 47 -1.85 9.77 -4.95
N ASN A 48 -1.06 10.24 -3.99
CA ASN A 48 -1.39 10.25 -2.57
C ASN A 48 -1.92 8.87 -2.12
N TYR A 49 -1.25 7.81 -2.60
CA TYR A 49 -1.68 6.43 -2.44
C TYR A 49 -1.54 6.00 -0.97
N ILE A 50 -2.65 5.56 -0.38
CA ILE A 50 -2.65 4.99 0.97
C ILE A 50 -2.85 3.48 0.85
N PRO A 51 -1.85 2.66 1.26
CA PRO A 51 -1.95 1.21 1.16
C PRO A 51 -3.10 0.68 2.02
N ASN A 52 -3.91 -0.19 1.45
CA ASN A 52 -4.90 -0.94 2.21
C ASN A 52 -4.19 -2.06 2.99
N ARG A 53 -4.27 -2.02 4.32
CA ARG A 53 -3.65 -3.01 5.21
C ARG A 53 -4.46 -4.30 5.36
N ALA A 54 -5.74 -4.31 4.97
CA ALA A 54 -6.62 -5.47 5.16
C ALA A 54 -6.11 -6.78 4.51
N PRO A 55 -5.59 -6.77 3.27
CA PRO A 55 -5.02 -7.97 2.65
C PRO A 55 -3.79 -8.48 3.42
N ASP A 56 -3.01 -7.58 4.00
CA ASP A 56 -1.79 -7.94 4.73
C ASP A 56 -2.12 -8.56 6.09
N ILE A 57 -3.09 -7.99 6.81
CA ILE A 57 -3.63 -8.54 8.07
C ILE A 57 -4.20 -9.94 7.84
N LEU A 58 -4.98 -10.13 6.76
CA LEU A 58 -5.62 -11.40 6.47
C LEU A 58 -4.61 -12.46 6.00
N SER A 59 -3.61 -12.06 5.20
CA SER A 59 -2.58 -12.99 4.71
C SER A 59 -1.64 -13.45 5.81
N ASN A 60 -1.28 -12.54 6.73
CA ASN A 60 -0.33 -12.83 7.81
C ASN A 60 -1.04 -13.25 9.12
N ALA A 61 -2.37 -13.33 9.13
CA ALA A 61 -3.22 -13.60 10.30
C ALA A 61 -2.85 -12.77 11.55
N THR A 62 -2.21 -11.62 11.35
CA THR A 62 -1.64 -10.79 12.40
C THR A 62 -2.05 -9.36 12.16
N SER A 63 -2.59 -8.73 13.21
CA SER A 63 -2.98 -7.33 13.18
C SER A 63 -2.10 -6.56 14.16
N HIS A 64 -1.69 -5.36 13.77
CA HIS A 64 -1.00 -4.41 14.64
C HIS A 64 -2.00 -3.47 15.34
N ALA A 65 -3.27 -3.88 15.46
CA ALA A 65 -4.32 -3.11 16.11
C ALA A 65 -4.39 -3.44 17.61
N ILE A 66 -4.40 -2.40 18.45
CA ILE A 66 -4.66 -2.53 19.88
C ILE A 66 -6.15 -2.25 20.11
N GLY A 67 -6.88 -3.25 20.60
CA GLY A 67 -8.28 -3.08 21.02
C GLY A 67 -8.33 -2.47 22.41
N VAL A 68 -8.92 -1.29 22.54
CA VAL A 68 -9.16 -0.65 23.84
C VAL A 68 -10.64 -0.79 24.17
N LEU A 69 -10.95 -1.51 25.25
CA LEU A 69 -12.31 -1.65 25.77
C LEU A 69 -12.53 -0.65 26.89
N LEU A 70 -13.47 0.27 26.70
CA LEU A 70 -13.82 1.30 27.68
C LEU A 70 -15.28 1.13 28.11
N PRO A 71 -15.59 1.30 29.41
CA PRO A 71 -16.95 1.17 29.91
C PRO A 71 -17.87 2.31 29.48
N SER A 72 -17.34 3.51 29.23
CA SER A 72 -18.08 4.65 28.68
C SER A 72 -17.10 5.68 28.09
N LEU A 73 -17.43 6.23 26.92
CA LEU A 73 -16.85 7.48 26.41
C LEU A 73 -17.86 8.57 26.76
N THR A 74 -17.65 9.27 27.87
CA THR A 74 -18.43 10.47 28.21
C THR A 74 -17.65 11.70 27.78
#